data_AF-A0A9E4YGB3-F1
#
_entry.id   AF-A0A9E4YGB3-F1
#
_cell.length_a   1.000
_cell.length_b   1.000
_cell.length_c   1.000
_cell.angle_alpha   90.00
_cell.angle_beta   90.00
_cell.angle_gamma   90.00
#
_symmetry.space_group_name_H-M   'P 1'
#
loop_
_entity.id
_entity.type
_entity.pdbx_description
1 polymer ?
#
loop_
_entity_poly.entity_id
_entity_poly.type
_entity_poly.pdbx_seq_one_letter_code
_entity_poly.pdbx_strand_id
1 'polypeptide(L)'
;MAEKRGALQIGEVAQRTGVTQRTLRFYEEKGLLHPPSRMDGGFRLYSEEDVQRVEHIRRLQDLLGISLADIKEMVDADEVLRELRSQYRPESAITEKRNQLEKATAVTEAQFAIVKQKMEQMREMETQLTERLRLFTRWKQELDELEKKAAPTRG
;
A
#
# COMPACT_ATOMS: atom_id res chain seq x y z
N MET A 1 -33.28 16.43 -10.91
CA MET A 1 -32.24 16.24 -11.93
C MET A 1 -30.93 16.68 -11.30
N ALA A 2 -30.08 15.75 -10.90
CA ALA A 2 -28.80 16.05 -10.26
C ALA A 2 -27.69 16.05 -11.33
N GLU A 3 -26.98 17.16 -11.44
CA GLU A 3 -25.91 17.39 -12.41
C GLU A 3 -24.76 16.39 -12.28
N LYS A 4 -24.29 15.90 -13.43
CA LYS A 4 -23.05 15.13 -13.61
C LYS A 4 -21.83 15.95 -13.17
N ARG A 5 -21.43 15.87 -11.91
CA ARG A 5 -20.08 16.29 -11.49
C ARG A 5 -19.11 15.12 -11.69
N GLY A 6 -18.28 15.19 -12.75
CA GLY A 6 -17.00 14.48 -12.84
C GLY A 6 -17.03 12.96 -13.06
N ALA A 7 -17.86 12.46 -13.97
CA ALA A 7 -17.82 11.04 -14.35
C ALA A 7 -16.75 10.80 -15.43
N LEU A 8 -15.67 10.10 -15.07
CA LEU A 8 -14.50 9.80 -15.90
C LEU A 8 -14.60 8.40 -16.50
N GLN A 9 -14.08 8.21 -17.71
CA GLN A 9 -13.99 6.87 -18.30
C GLN A 9 -12.73 6.13 -17.84
N ILE A 10 -12.75 4.79 -17.93
CA ILE A 10 -11.59 3.94 -17.53
C ILE A 10 -10.26 4.37 -18.17
N GLY A 11 -10.30 4.85 -19.42
CA GLY A 11 -9.11 5.32 -20.12
C GLY A 11 -8.54 6.62 -19.54
N GLU A 12 -9.42 7.53 -19.14
CA GLU A 12 -9.06 8.80 -18.52
C GLU A 12 -8.50 8.58 -17.11
N VAL A 13 -9.13 7.70 -16.32
CA VAL A 13 -8.61 7.29 -15.01
C VAL A 13 -7.23 6.64 -15.15
N ALA A 14 -7.05 5.74 -16.11
CA ALA A 14 -5.77 5.10 -16.38
C ALA A 14 -4.68 6.12 -16.72
N GLN A 15 -5.00 7.11 -17.56
CA GLN A 15 -4.07 8.17 -17.93
C GLN A 15 -3.69 9.05 -16.73
N ARG A 16 -4.66 9.47 -15.92
CA ARG A 16 -4.44 10.34 -14.76
C ARG A 16 -3.63 9.68 -13.66
N THR A 17 -3.91 8.41 -13.39
CA THR A 17 -3.32 7.66 -12.28
C THR A 17 -2.03 6.93 -12.66
N GLY A 18 -1.75 6.82 -13.96
CA GLY A 18 -0.59 6.12 -14.52
C GLY A 18 -0.71 4.59 -14.49
N VAL A 19 -1.84 4.04 -14.07
CA VAL A 19 -2.07 2.58 -14.08
C VAL A 19 -2.74 2.15 -15.38
N THR A 20 -2.61 0.87 -15.74
CA THR A 20 -3.28 0.37 -16.95
C THR A 20 -4.78 0.17 -16.73
N GLN A 21 -5.58 0.23 -17.79
CA GLN A 21 -7.00 -0.16 -17.72
C GLN A 21 -7.20 -1.60 -17.23
N ARG A 22 -6.23 -2.50 -17.48
CA ARG A 22 -6.26 -3.87 -16.97
C ARG A 22 -6.11 -3.87 -15.45
N THR A 23 -5.22 -3.03 -14.91
CA THR A 23 -5.03 -2.85 -13.47
C THR A 23 -6.30 -2.31 -12.80
N LEU A 24 -6.99 -1.34 -13.41
CA LEU A 24 -8.27 -0.84 -12.89
C LEU A 24 -9.35 -1.93 -12.79
N ARG A 25 -9.52 -2.74 -13.84
CA ARG A 25 -10.45 -3.89 -13.82
C ARG A 25 -10.06 -4.91 -12.76
N PHE A 26 -8.77 -5.16 -12.61
CA PHE A 26 -8.27 -6.06 -11.58
C PHE A 26 -8.55 -5.53 -10.17
N TYR A 27 -8.44 -4.22 -9.95
CA TYR A 27 -8.82 -3.61 -8.66
C TYR A 27 -10.33 -3.71 -8.41
N GLU A 28 -11.18 -3.55 -9.42
CA GLU A 28 -12.63 -3.84 -9.30
C GLU A 28 -12.88 -5.30 -8.88
N GLU A 29 -12.26 -6.26 -9.59
CA GLU A 29 -12.43 -7.70 -9.31
C GLU A 29 -11.97 -8.08 -7.90
N LYS A 30 -10.98 -7.36 -7.36
CA LYS A 30 -10.48 -7.55 -5.99
C LYS A 30 -11.22 -6.72 -4.94
N GLY A 31 -12.26 -5.98 -5.33
CA GLY A 31 -13.03 -5.13 -4.42
C GLY A 31 -12.21 -3.96 -3.84
N LEU A 32 -11.12 -3.58 -4.51
CA LEU A 32 -10.29 -2.43 -4.17
C LEU A 32 -10.89 -1.13 -4.70
N LEU A 33 -11.76 -1.19 -5.70
CA LEU A 33 -12.55 -0.08 -6.20
C LEU A 33 -14.03 -0.43 -6.08
N HIS A 34 -14.85 0.59 -5.85
CA HIS A 34 -16.29 0.44 -5.91
C HIS A 34 -16.73 0.06 -7.33
N PRO A 35 -17.77 -0.77 -7.50
CA PRO A 35 -18.32 -1.07 -8.81
C PRO A 35 -18.69 0.23 -9.54
N PRO A 36 -18.09 0.54 -10.70
CA PRO A 36 -18.32 1.81 -11.37
C PRO A 36 -19.77 1.88 -11.86
N SER A 37 -20.34 3.08 -11.80
CA SER A 37 -21.63 3.36 -12.45
C SER A 37 -21.50 3.13 -13.96
N ARG A 38 -22.60 2.75 -14.61
CA ARG A 38 -22.61 2.53 -16.06
C ARG A 38 -23.44 3.59 -16.76
N MET A 39 -22.94 4.13 -17.87
CA MET A 39 -23.76 4.94 -18.79
C MET A 39 -24.69 4.06 -19.60
N ASP A 40 -25.78 4.65 -20.10
CA ASP A 40 -26.56 4.10 -21.20
C ASP A 40 -25.62 3.87 -22.40
N GLY A 41 -25.34 2.58 -22.69
CA GLY A 41 -24.27 2.15 -23.60
C GLY A 41 -23.21 1.24 -22.97
N GLY A 42 -23.25 1.00 -21.66
CA GLY A 42 -22.45 -0.02 -20.98
C GLY A 42 -21.03 0.40 -20.55
N PHE A 43 -20.65 1.65 -20.79
CA PHE A 43 -19.34 2.21 -20.40
C PHE A 43 -19.23 2.43 -18.89
N ARG A 44 -18.07 2.07 -18.31
CA ARG A 44 -17.75 2.30 -16.89
C ARG A 44 -17.45 3.78 -16.63
N LEU A 45 -18.05 4.32 -15.59
CA LEU A 45 -17.82 5.66 -15.08
C LEU A 45 -17.25 5.61 -13.67
N TYR A 46 -16.20 6.39 -13.46
CA TYR A 46 -15.54 6.58 -12.19
C TYR A 46 -15.72 8.02 -11.73
N SER A 47 -15.78 8.20 -10.43
CA SER A 47 -15.78 9.51 -9.79
C SER A 47 -14.35 10.02 -9.58
N GLU A 48 -14.24 11.28 -9.19
CA GLU A 48 -12.98 11.87 -8.74
C GLU A 48 -12.45 11.17 -7.47
N GLU A 49 -13.35 10.67 -6.62
CA GLU A 49 -12.99 9.90 -5.42
C GLU A 49 -12.33 8.56 -5.79
N ASP A 50 -12.82 7.90 -6.84
CA ASP A 50 -12.20 6.68 -7.36
C ASP A 50 -10.78 6.94 -7.86
N VAL A 51 -10.52 8.10 -8.49
CA VAL A 51 -9.17 8.49 -8.92
C VAL A 51 -8.24 8.63 -7.71
N GLN A 52 -8.67 9.35 -6.68
CA GLN A 52 -7.89 9.52 -5.45
C GLN A 52 -7.62 8.17 -4.76
N ARG A 53 -8.60 7.25 -4.81
CA ARG A 53 -8.46 5.89 -4.28
C ARG A 53 -7.40 5.10 -5.06
N VAL A 54 -7.40 5.15 -6.39
CA VAL A 54 -6.38 4.49 -7.23
C VAL A 54 -4.99 5.06 -6.95
N GLU A 55 -4.85 6.38 -6.85
CA GLU A 55 -3.58 7.01 -6.50
C GLU A 55 -3.08 6.57 -5.12
N HIS A 56 -3.98 6.41 -4.15
CA HIS A 56 -3.60 5.92 -2.83
C HIS A 56 -3.13 4.46 -2.87
N ILE A 57 -3.88 3.58 -3.53
CA ILE A 57 -3.50 2.17 -3.74
C ILE A 57 -2.10 2.08 -4.35
N ARG A 58 -1.82 2.89 -5.37
CA ARG A 58 -0.50 2.93 -6.02
C ARG A 58 0.61 3.35 -5.06
N ARG A 59 0.41 4.43 -4.28
CA ARG A 59 1.41 4.87 -3.29
C ARG A 59 1.69 3.78 -2.26
N LEU A 60 0.68 3.07 -1.78
CA LEU A 60 0.84 1.99 -0.81
C LEU A 60 1.61 0.79 -1.41
N GLN A 61 1.33 0.43 -2.67
CA GLN A 61 2.11 -0.59 -3.39
C GLN A 61 3.57 -0.19 -3.53
N ASP A 62 3.83 1.03 -4.00
CA ASP A 62 5.18 1.53 -4.29
C ASP A 62 6.02 1.64 -3.01
N LEU A 63 5.44 2.12 -1.91
CA LEU A 63 6.17 2.42 -0.67
C LEU A 63 6.39 1.21 0.24
N LEU A 64 5.40 0.33 0.35
CA LEU A 64 5.39 -0.70 1.39
C LEU A 64 5.61 -2.11 0.84
N GLY A 65 5.48 -2.31 -0.48
CA GLY A 65 5.59 -3.65 -1.09
C GLY A 65 4.69 -4.70 -0.40
N ILE A 66 3.56 -4.23 0.16
CA ILE A 66 2.58 -5.04 0.88
C ILE A 66 1.59 -5.67 -0.11
N SER A 67 0.91 -6.72 0.35
CA SER A 67 -0.02 -7.44 -0.52
C SER A 67 -1.22 -6.56 -0.88
N LEU A 68 -1.90 -6.88 -1.98
CA LEU A 68 -3.15 -6.22 -2.34
C LEU A 68 -4.26 -6.40 -1.29
N ALA A 69 -4.18 -7.47 -0.48
CA ALA A 69 -5.08 -7.68 0.64
C ALA A 69 -4.81 -6.65 1.73
N ASP A 70 -3.56 -6.49 2.14
CA ASP A 70 -3.16 -5.47 3.13
C ASP A 70 -3.50 -4.06 2.64
N ILE A 71 -3.30 -3.78 1.35
CA ILE A 71 -3.67 -2.48 0.75
C ILE A 71 -5.17 -2.27 0.80
N LYS A 72 -5.97 -3.30 0.56
CA LYS A 72 -7.42 -3.21 0.70
C LYS A 72 -7.81 -2.85 2.12
N GLU A 73 -7.24 -3.53 3.12
CA GLU A 73 -7.49 -3.23 4.53
C GLU A 73 -7.12 -1.79 4.90
N MET A 74 -5.95 -1.31 4.42
CA MET A 74 -5.52 0.07 4.64
C MET A 74 -6.49 1.09 4.04
N VAL A 75 -6.90 0.89 2.79
CA VAL A 75 -7.78 1.84 2.07
C VAL A 75 -9.20 1.82 2.63
N ASP A 76 -9.72 0.65 3.00
CA ASP A 76 -11.04 0.53 3.63
C ASP A 76 -11.04 1.18 5.02
N ALA A 77 -9.95 1.04 5.78
CA ALA A 77 -9.77 1.74 7.06
C ALA A 77 -9.76 3.28 6.89
N ASP A 78 -9.12 3.81 5.84
CA ASP A 78 -9.16 5.25 5.56
C ASP A 78 -10.57 5.76 5.27
N GLU A 79 -11.39 4.95 4.60
CA GLU A 79 -12.78 5.27 4.32
C GLU A 79 -13.60 5.35 5.61
N VAL A 80 -13.41 4.40 6.52
CA VAL A 80 -14.02 4.44 7.86
C VAL A 80 -13.58 5.70 8.63
N LEU A 81 -12.30 6.06 8.58
CA LEU A 81 -11.79 7.27 9.23
C LEU A 81 -12.36 8.55 8.61
N ARG A 82 -12.51 8.61 7.28
CA ARG A 82 -13.16 9.73 6.58
C ARG A 82 -14.61 9.88 7.01
N GLU A 83 -15.36 8.77 7.07
CA GLU A 83 -16.76 8.76 7.50
C GLU A 83 -16.90 9.23 8.94
N LEU A 84 -16.09 8.69 9.87
CA LEU A 84 -16.07 9.13 11.28
C LEU A 84 -15.76 10.62 11.42
N ARG A 85 -14.82 11.14 10.63
CA ARG A 85 -14.49 12.58 10.60
C ARG A 85 -15.68 13.41 10.10
N SER A 86 -16.41 12.93 9.09
CA SER A 86 -17.58 13.64 8.55
C SER A 86 -18.75 13.71 9.54
N GLN A 87 -18.88 12.69 10.39
CA GLN A 87 -19.91 12.60 11.43
C GLN A 87 -19.56 13.39 12.70
N TYR A 88 -18.31 13.86 12.83
CA TYR A 88 -17.87 14.62 13.99
C TYR A 88 -18.59 15.97 14.07
N ARG A 89 -19.13 16.28 15.24
CA ARG A 89 -19.72 17.59 15.54
C ARG A 89 -19.17 18.17 16.85
N PRO A 90 -18.70 19.43 16.86
CA PRO A 90 -18.18 20.09 18.07
C PRO A 90 -19.18 20.14 19.22
N GLU A 91 -20.47 20.15 18.95
CA GLU A 91 -21.56 20.21 19.92
C GLU A 91 -22.03 18.85 20.44
N SER A 92 -21.53 17.74 19.89
CA SER A 92 -21.89 16.39 20.35
C SER A 92 -21.53 16.14 21.82
N ALA A 93 -22.33 15.29 22.47
CA ALA A 93 -22.08 14.84 23.84
C ALA A 93 -20.67 14.23 23.99
N ILE A 94 -20.08 14.37 25.19
CA ILE A 94 -18.72 13.86 25.47
C ILE A 94 -18.63 12.35 25.22
N THR A 95 -19.67 11.59 25.59
CA THR A 95 -19.72 10.14 25.36
C THR A 95 -19.66 9.79 23.88
N GLU A 96 -20.36 10.54 23.02
CA GLU A 96 -20.34 10.32 21.57
C GLU A 96 -18.95 10.61 21.00
N LYS A 97 -18.35 11.74 21.39
CA LYS A 97 -16.97 12.08 20.99
C LYS A 97 -15.97 11.01 21.43
N ARG A 98 -16.11 10.48 22.64
CA ARG A 98 -15.26 9.39 23.15
C ARG A 98 -15.42 8.14 22.27
N ASN A 99 -16.65 7.72 21.99
CA ASN A 99 -16.92 6.55 21.15
C ASN A 99 -16.34 6.71 19.73
N GLN A 100 -16.45 7.90 19.14
CA GLN A 100 -15.88 8.20 17.82
C GLN A 100 -14.34 8.11 17.85
N LEU A 101 -13.71 8.65 18.89
CA LEU A 101 -12.25 8.58 19.08
C LEU A 101 -11.77 7.15 19.34
N GLU A 102 -12.50 6.35 20.13
CA GLU A 102 -12.18 4.94 20.36
C GLU A 102 -12.22 4.14 19.05
N LYS A 103 -13.25 4.34 18.23
CA LYS A 103 -13.34 3.71 16.90
C LYS A 103 -12.19 4.14 15.98
N ALA A 104 -11.91 5.44 15.89
CA ALA A 104 -10.83 5.96 15.06
C ALA A 104 -9.46 5.43 15.51
N THR A 105 -9.25 5.31 16.83
CA THR A 105 -8.04 4.76 17.42
C THR A 105 -7.89 3.29 17.06
N ALA A 106 -8.92 2.47 17.25
CA ALA A 106 -8.88 1.04 16.90
C ALA A 106 -8.59 0.80 15.40
N VAL A 107 -9.20 1.60 14.51
CA VAL A 107 -8.94 1.54 13.07
C VAL A 107 -7.49 1.89 12.75
N THR A 108 -6.96 2.95 13.37
CA THR A 108 -5.57 3.39 13.17
C THR A 108 -4.57 2.36 13.72
N GLU A 109 -4.88 1.72 14.86
CA GLU A 109 -4.06 0.65 15.44
C GLU A 109 -3.96 -0.57 14.53
N ALA A 110 -5.08 -0.95 13.88
CA ALA A 110 -5.09 -2.02 12.89
C ALA A 110 -4.19 -1.70 11.69
N GLN A 111 -4.30 -0.49 11.12
CA GLN A 111 -3.40 -0.04 10.04
C GLN A 111 -1.93 -0.04 10.48
N PHE A 112 -1.65 0.42 11.70
CA PHE A 112 -0.30 0.44 12.25
C PHE A 112 0.28 -0.97 12.40
N ALA A 113 -0.53 -1.96 12.78
CA ALA A 113 -0.09 -3.35 12.91
C ALA A 113 0.38 -3.94 11.58
N ILE A 114 -0.31 -3.65 10.47
CA ILE A 114 0.07 -4.07 9.12
C ILE A 114 1.46 -3.54 8.76
N VAL A 115 1.67 -2.23 8.94
CA VAL A 115 2.96 -1.59 8.63
C VAL A 115 4.07 -2.14 9.52
N LYS A 116 3.81 -2.30 10.82
CA LYS A 116 4.77 -2.84 11.78
C LYS A 116 5.20 -4.26 11.41
N GLN A 117 4.26 -5.13 11.07
CA GLN A 117 4.56 -6.50 10.65
C GLN A 117 5.46 -6.51 9.40
N LYS A 118 5.16 -5.66 8.42
CA LYS A 118 5.98 -5.56 7.20
C LYS A 118 7.39 -5.06 7.49
N MET A 119 7.53 -4.07 8.36
CA MET A 119 8.84 -3.57 8.79
C MET A 119 9.67 -4.67 9.47
N GLU A 120 9.04 -5.52 10.28
CA GLU A 120 9.74 -6.62 10.95
C GLU A 120 10.24 -7.66 9.93
N GLN A 121 9.39 -8.05 8.97
CA GLN A 121 9.80 -8.94 7.87
C GLN A 121 10.99 -8.38 7.07
N MET A 122 11.01 -7.06 6.83
CA MET A 122 12.14 -6.42 6.13
C MET A 122 13.42 -6.43 6.97
N ARG A 123 13.33 -6.22 8.28
CA ARG A 123 14.48 -6.32 9.20
C ARG A 123 15.04 -7.74 9.30
N GLU A 124 14.17 -8.75 9.31
CA GLU A 124 14.59 -10.14 9.26
C GLU A 124 15.36 -10.42 7.97
N MET A 125 14.84 -9.98 6.82
CA MET A 125 15.50 -10.11 5.54
C MET A 125 16.86 -9.37 5.51
N GLU A 126 16.93 -8.15 6.03
CA GLU A 126 18.17 -7.39 6.16
C GLU A 126 19.22 -8.15 7.00
N THR A 127 18.79 -8.72 8.12
CA THR A 127 19.65 -9.52 9.00
C THR A 127 20.20 -10.74 8.25
N GLN A 128 19.34 -11.48 7.54
CA GLN A 128 19.75 -12.64 6.75
C GLN A 128 20.76 -12.27 5.65
N LEU A 129 20.53 -11.17 4.93
CA LEU A 129 21.44 -10.69 3.89
C LEU A 129 22.79 -10.26 4.48
N THR A 130 22.78 -9.60 5.64
CA THR A 130 23.99 -9.19 6.36
C THR A 130 24.83 -10.39 6.78
N GLU A 131 24.22 -11.42 7.35
CA GLU A 131 24.92 -12.66 7.72
C GLU A 131 25.53 -13.35 6.50
N ARG A 132 24.79 -13.43 5.39
CA ARG A 132 25.31 -14.00 4.13
C ARG A 132 26.52 -13.22 3.60
N LEU A 133 26.49 -11.89 3.67
CA LEU A 133 27.62 -11.05 3.26
C LEU A 133 28.85 -11.26 4.14
N ARG A 134 28.67 -11.43 5.46
CA ARG A 134 29.77 -11.76 6.39
C ARG A 134 30.45 -13.07 6.01
N LEU A 135 29.67 -14.11 5.71
CA LEU A 135 30.19 -15.41 5.28
C LEU A 135 31.00 -15.29 3.97
N PHE A 136 30.45 -14.63 2.96
CA PHE A 136 31.15 -14.43 1.68
C PHE A 136 32.44 -13.63 1.84
N THR A 137 32.44 -12.62 2.71
CA THR A 137 33.64 -11.82 3.01
C THR A 137 34.73 -12.69 3.65
N ARG A 138 34.35 -13.54 4.60
CA ARG A 138 35.27 -14.47 5.26
C ARG A 138 35.86 -15.48 4.27
N TRP A 139 35.04 -16.12 3.45
CA TRP A 139 35.53 -17.08 2.45
C TRP A 139 36.45 -16.45 1.44
N LYS A 140 36.16 -15.21 1.01
CA LYS A 140 37.06 -14.47 0.14
C LYS A 140 38.43 -14.25 0.80
N GLN A 141 38.46 -13.84 2.06
CA GLN A 141 39.70 -13.67 2.81
C GLN A 141 40.50 -14.97 2.94
N GLU A 142 39.82 -16.08 3.22
CA GLU A 142 40.46 -17.39 3.31
C GLU A 142 41.08 -17.82 1.98
N LEU A 143 40.38 -17.60 0.86
CA LEU A 143 40.93 -17.85 -0.48
C LEU A 143 42.13 -16.95 -0.77
N ASP A 144 42.05 -15.65 -0.47
CA ASP A 144 43.16 -14.70 -0.65
C ASP A 144 44.41 -15.15 0.16
N GLU A 145 44.22 -15.70 1.36
CA GLU A 145 45.31 -16.25 2.18
C GLU A 145 45.91 -17.54 1.60
N LEU A 146 45.06 -18.43 1.08
CA LEU A 146 45.51 -19.67 0.44
C LEU A 146 46.31 -19.37 -0.84
N GLU A 147 45.87 -18.40 -1.65
CA GLU A 147 46.60 -17.94 -2.83
C GLU A 147 47.97 -17.36 -2.48
N LYS A 148 48.05 -16.53 -1.42
CA LYS A 148 49.32 -15.99 -0.93
C LYS A 148 50.28 -17.09 -0.45
N LYS A 149 49.77 -18.12 0.21
CA LYS A 149 50.58 -19.27 0.68
C LYS A 149 51.02 -20.18 -0.47
N ALA A 150 50.21 -20.28 -1.53
CA ALA A 150 50.53 -21.07 -2.72
C ALA A 150 51.43 -20.34 -3.72
N ALA A 151 51.58 -19.01 -3.61
CA ALA A 151 52.53 -18.25 -4.43
C ALA A 151 53.96 -18.74 -4.16
N PRO A 152 54.70 -19.22 -5.17
CA PRO A 152 56.04 -19.75 -4.96
C PRO A 152 56.94 -18.62 -4.48
N THR A 153 57.77 -18.90 -3.47
CA THR A 153 58.94 -18.11 -3.09
C THR A 153 59.84 -18.02 -4.31
N ARG A 154 59.59 -17.06 -5.21
CA ARG A 154 60.58 -16.65 -6.20
C ARG A 154 61.69 -15.97 -5.41
N GLY A 155 62.88 -16.56 -5.54
CA GLY A 155 64.07 -16.31 -4.72
C GLY A 155 64.64 -14.90 -4.82
#